data_AF-A0A812WWH1-F1
#
_entry.id   AF-A0A812WWH1-F1
#
_cell.length_a   1.000
_cell.length_b   1.000
_cell.length_c   1.000
_cell.angle_alpha   90.00
_cell.angle_beta   90.00
_cell.angle_gamma   90.00
#
_symmetry.space_group_name_H-M   'P 1'
#
loop_
_entity.id
_entity.type
_entity.pdbx_description
1 polymer ?
#
loop_
_entity_poly.entity_id
_entity_poly.type
_entity_poly.pdbx_seq_one_letter_code
_entity_poly.pdbx_strand_id
1 'polypeptide(L)'
;MDILQCAALDVTTSGGFGAFLTATMRGDRKGWLHWLGVHCSSFVMTSRGSTGRSMANPEGCSDIPAVESANKMAARVALLLLATSAFLGTWVVEQPKSSLLFQLSPLQFVCERMQVFKCQFWMWHYESRTPKPTVLWSSSRAIAKFWMGSLKRAQVRAEQEKRNPGKCGPPVKRWIDKEGRQRFKGTFDLRATGQYTAAFGKKIASELHALKQFTPRPSEHDELQNLDAMTIWSAWGWEDLWPMADMTEFVKYLYGSKALKIPAEWAPLLPREL
;
A
#
# COMPACT_ATOMS: atom_id res chain seq x y z
N MET A 1 -7.68 -5.60 3.73
CA MET A 1 -7.76 -6.78 2.83
C MET A 1 -6.46 -6.82 2.04
N ASP A 2 -5.87 -8.00 1.79
CA ASP A 2 -4.74 -8.10 0.86
C ASP A 2 -5.28 -7.93 -0.56
N ILE A 3 -4.80 -6.89 -1.25
CA ILE A 3 -5.37 -6.43 -2.52
C ILE A 3 -5.23 -7.50 -3.61
N LEU A 4 -4.22 -8.38 -3.50
CA LEU A 4 -3.98 -9.43 -4.50
C LEU A 4 -4.66 -10.77 -4.17
N GLN A 5 -5.16 -10.98 -2.95
CA GLN A 5 -5.75 -12.27 -2.57
C GLN A 5 -7.18 -12.46 -3.09
N CYS A 6 -7.87 -11.36 -3.42
CA CYS A 6 -9.16 -11.40 -4.08
C CYS A 6 -8.96 -10.94 -5.52
N ALA A 7 -9.05 -11.86 -6.49
CA ALA A 7 -8.86 -11.54 -7.91
C ALA A 7 -9.79 -10.41 -8.40
N ALA A 8 -10.98 -10.29 -7.81
CA ALA A 8 -11.93 -9.21 -8.10
C ALA A 8 -11.47 -7.82 -7.63
N LEU A 9 -10.47 -7.76 -6.75
CA LEU A 9 -9.90 -6.55 -6.17
C LEU A 9 -8.43 -6.37 -6.51
N ASP A 10 -7.90 -7.16 -7.45
CA ASP A 10 -6.53 -6.99 -7.92
C ASP A 10 -6.39 -5.67 -8.70
N VAL A 11 -5.80 -4.66 -8.04
CA VAL A 11 -5.60 -3.33 -8.63
C VAL A 11 -4.64 -3.32 -9.83
N THR A 12 -3.87 -4.39 -10.06
CA THR A 12 -3.07 -4.51 -11.29
C THR A 12 -3.93 -4.75 -12.52
N THR A 13 -5.15 -5.28 -12.33
CA THR A 13 -6.15 -5.43 -13.39
C THR A 13 -7.04 -4.19 -13.48
N SER A 14 -7.47 -3.84 -14.69
CA SER A 14 -8.38 -2.70 -14.91
C SER A 14 -9.72 -2.88 -14.17
N GLY A 15 -10.22 -4.12 -14.07
CA GLY A 15 -11.43 -4.44 -13.33
C GLY A 15 -11.31 -4.22 -11.83
N GLY A 16 -10.25 -4.74 -11.19
CA GLY A 16 -10.03 -4.55 -9.76
C GLY A 16 -9.76 -3.10 -9.40
N PHE A 17 -9.00 -2.37 -10.24
CA PHE A 17 -8.79 -0.93 -10.07
C PHE A 17 -10.11 -0.15 -10.18
N GLY A 18 -10.94 -0.45 -11.19
CA GLY A 18 -12.26 0.18 -11.36
C GLY A 18 -13.23 -0.10 -10.20
N ALA A 19 -13.19 -1.31 -9.64
CA ALA A 19 -13.97 -1.67 -8.45
C ALA A 19 -13.56 -0.82 -7.24
N PHE A 20 -12.26 -0.64 -7.01
CA PHE A 20 -11.74 0.22 -5.93
C PHE A 20 -12.10 1.69 -6.11
N LEU A 21 -12.00 2.22 -7.34
CA LEU A 21 -12.44 3.59 -7.64
C LEU A 21 -13.94 3.75 -7.40
N THR A 22 -14.75 2.79 -7.83
CA THR A 22 -16.20 2.80 -7.58
C THR A 22 -16.52 2.80 -6.09
N ALA A 23 -15.82 1.98 -5.29
CA ALA A 23 -15.98 1.97 -3.85
C ALA A 23 -15.58 3.32 -3.20
N THR A 24 -14.50 3.93 -3.70
CA THR A 24 -14.01 5.25 -3.25
C THR A 24 -15.05 6.34 -3.48
N MET A 25 -15.62 6.41 -4.69
CA MET A 25 -16.62 7.41 -5.05
C MET A 25 -17.95 7.24 -4.31
N ARG A 26 -18.22 6.05 -3.77
CA ARG A 26 -19.42 5.74 -2.97
C ARG A 26 -19.19 5.88 -1.46
N GLY A 27 -18.02 6.33 -1.03
CA GLY A 27 -17.70 6.53 0.38
C GLY A 27 -18.65 7.53 1.05
N ASP A 28 -19.09 7.23 2.28
CA ASP A 28 -19.93 8.14 3.07
C ASP A 28 -19.09 9.33 3.56
N ARG A 29 -19.58 10.56 3.34
CA ARG A 29 -18.94 11.79 3.85
C ARG A 29 -18.74 11.81 5.37
N LYS A 30 -19.51 11.00 6.13
CA LYS A 30 -19.32 10.82 7.58
C LYS A 30 -18.05 10.04 7.96
N GLY A 31 -17.37 9.46 6.98
CA GLY A 31 -16.06 8.83 7.16
C GLY A 31 -16.02 7.38 6.73
N TRP A 32 -14.98 7.06 5.98
CA TRP A 32 -14.72 5.72 5.46
C TRP A 32 -13.20 5.49 5.36
N LEU A 33 -12.80 4.22 5.23
CA LEU A 33 -11.41 3.82 5.31
C LEU A 33 -11.09 2.76 4.25
N HIS A 34 -10.04 3.00 3.47
CA HIS A 34 -9.34 1.95 2.74
C HIS A 34 -8.17 1.41 3.55
N TRP A 35 -8.20 0.13 3.90
CA TRP A 35 -7.05 -0.57 4.47
C TRP A 35 -6.41 -1.48 3.42
N LEU A 36 -5.24 -1.05 2.95
CA LEU A 36 -4.53 -1.59 1.79
C LEU A 36 -3.31 -2.40 2.23
N GLY A 37 -3.40 -3.72 2.11
CA GLY A 37 -2.22 -4.60 2.15
C GLY A 37 -1.65 -4.72 0.74
N VAL A 38 -0.67 -3.86 0.40
CA VAL A 38 -0.05 -3.88 -0.93
C VAL A 38 0.99 -4.98 -0.99
N HIS A 39 0.98 -5.78 -2.06
CA HIS A 39 1.91 -6.89 -2.18
C HIS A 39 3.36 -6.41 -2.19
N CYS A 40 4.11 -6.79 -1.17
CA CYS A 40 5.41 -6.21 -0.88
C CYS A 40 6.59 -6.96 -1.51
N SER A 41 6.34 -8.11 -2.17
CA SER A 41 7.40 -9.05 -2.54
C SER A 41 8.45 -8.46 -3.48
N SER A 42 8.11 -7.47 -4.32
CA SER A 42 9.07 -6.79 -5.20
C SER A 42 9.88 -5.71 -4.49
N PHE A 43 9.33 -5.12 -3.43
CA PHE A 43 9.86 -3.90 -2.79
C PHE A 43 10.72 -4.16 -1.54
N VAL A 44 10.65 -5.37 -0.97
CA VAL A 44 11.39 -5.73 0.25
C VAL A 44 12.86 -6.03 -0.02
N MET A 45 13.68 -5.88 1.02
CA MET A 45 15.14 -6.09 0.95
C MET A 45 15.55 -7.43 0.34
N THR A 46 14.81 -8.50 0.63
CA THR A 46 15.15 -9.85 0.15
C THR A 46 15.05 -10.00 -1.37
N SER A 47 14.32 -9.11 -2.04
CA SER A 47 14.04 -9.19 -3.48
C SER A 47 14.81 -8.16 -4.29
N ARG A 48 15.42 -7.17 -3.64
CA ARG A 48 16.18 -6.09 -4.30
C ARG A 48 17.24 -6.60 -5.27
N GLY A 49 17.94 -7.68 -4.90
CA GLY A 49 18.97 -8.27 -5.75
C GLY A 49 18.45 -8.87 -7.06
N SER A 50 17.21 -9.35 -7.10
CA SER A 50 16.59 -9.88 -8.33
C SER A 50 15.76 -8.83 -9.06
N THR A 51 15.25 -7.80 -8.37
CA THR A 51 14.43 -6.75 -8.99
C THR A 51 15.24 -5.55 -9.46
N GLY A 52 16.53 -5.47 -9.11
CA GLY A 52 17.38 -4.31 -9.38
C GLY A 52 17.04 -3.08 -8.54
N ARG A 53 16.11 -3.19 -7.59
CA ARG A 53 15.65 -2.05 -6.78
C ARG A 53 16.68 -1.65 -5.73
N SER A 54 16.85 -0.35 -5.55
CA SER A 54 17.68 0.25 -4.50
C SER A 54 17.06 1.56 -4.01
N MET A 55 17.68 2.24 -3.04
CA MET A 55 17.22 3.60 -2.67
C MET A 55 17.43 4.60 -3.81
N ALA A 56 18.47 4.42 -4.63
CA ALA A 56 18.77 5.29 -5.76
C ALA A 56 18.03 4.91 -7.06
N ASN A 57 17.49 3.69 -7.12
CA ASN A 57 16.63 3.21 -8.20
C ASN A 57 15.46 2.42 -7.58
N PRO A 58 14.47 3.11 -6.96
CA PRO A 58 13.37 2.43 -6.29
C PRO A 58 12.45 1.69 -7.26
N GLU A 59 12.36 2.12 -8.52
CA GLU A 59 11.58 1.53 -9.61
C GLU A 59 12.16 0.18 -10.09
N GLY A 60 13.48 0.00 -9.99
CA GLY A 60 14.16 -1.26 -10.32
C GLY A 60 14.38 -1.46 -11.82
N CYS A 61 14.48 -2.72 -12.25
CA CYS A 61 14.64 -3.09 -13.65
C CYS A 61 13.28 -3.43 -14.26
N SER A 62 12.68 -2.48 -14.99
CA SER A 62 11.35 -2.62 -15.58
C SER A 62 11.25 -3.70 -16.65
N ASP A 63 12.37 -4.16 -17.23
CA ASP A 63 12.40 -5.29 -18.17
C ASP A 63 11.98 -6.62 -17.53
N ILE A 64 11.94 -6.67 -16.19
CA ILE A 64 11.46 -7.83 -15.44
C ILE A 64 9.93 -7.70 -15.29
N PRO A 65 9.11 -8.61 -15.84
CA PRO A 65 7.64 -8.46 -15.81
C PRO A 65 7.06 -8.32 -14.39
N ALA A 66 7.65 -8.99 -13.40
CA ALA A 66 7.24 -8.86 -11.99
C ALA A 66 7.57 -7.49 -11.37
N VAL A 67 8.58 -6.78 -11.90
CA VAL A 67 8.92 -5.41 -11.49
C VAL A 67 7.98 -4.42 -12.14
N GLU A 68 7.73 -4.55 -13.44
CA GLU A 68 6.75 -3.75 -14.18
C GLU A 68 5.36 -3.83 -13.56
N SER A 69 4.85 -5.05 -13.35
CA SER A 69 3.56 -5.30 -12.70
C SER A 69 3.48 -4.68 -11.30
N ALA A 70 4.57 -4.76 -10.51
CA ALA A 70 4.64 -4.12 -9.21
C ALA A 70 4.64 -2.59 -9.29
N ASN A 71 5.34 -2.00 -10.27
CA ASN A 71 5.32 -0.55 -10.51
C ASN A 71 3.90 -0.08 -10.92
N LYS A 72 3.23 -0.81 -11.80
CA LYS A 72 1.82 -0.59 -12.17
C LYS A 72 0.90 -0.62 -10.96
N MET A 73 1.05 -1.64 -10.10
CA MET A 73 0.32 -1.73 -8.83
C MET A 73 0.55 -0.50 -7.96
N ALA A 74 1.80 -0.07 -7.78
CA ALA A 74 2.15 1.07 -6.93
C ALA A 74 1.57 2.39 -7.47
N ALA A 75 1.65 2.62 -8.79
CA ALA A 75 1.09 3.82 -9.41
C ALA A 75 -0.44 3.87 -9.30
N ARG A 76 -1.12 2.74 -9.52
CA ARG A 76 -2.58 2.64 -9.29
C ARG A 76 -2.96 2.81 -7.83
N VAL A 77 -2.18 2.26 -6.90
CA VAL A 77 -2.39 2.53 -5.46
C VAL A 77 -2.25 4.01 -5.17
N ALA A 78 -1.22 4.70 -5.68
CA ALA A 78 -1.07 6.15 -5.49
C ALA A 78 -2.30 6.94 -5.97
N LEU A 79 -2.82 6.63 -7.17
CA LEU A 79 -4.06 7.20 -7.68
C LEU A 79 -5.26 6.93 -6.76
N LEU A 80 -5.37 5.73 -6.19
CA LEU A 80 -6.40 5.43 -5.20
C LEU A 80 -6.24 6.24 -3.91
N LEU A 81 -5.02 6.46 -3.41
CA LEU A 81 -4.77 7.28 -2.22
C LEU A 81 -5.17 8.74 -2.46
N LEU A 82 -4.80 9.27 -3.62
CA LEU A 82 -5.19 10.59 -4.10
C LEU A 82 -6.71 10.71 -4.18
N ALA A 83 -7.37 9.76 -4.85
CA ALA A 83 -8.83 9.78 -5.01
C ALA A 83 -9.53 9.68 -3.64
N THR A 84 -9.08 8.75 -2.79
CA THR A 84 -9.59 8.60 -1.42
C THR A 84 -9.52 9.91 -0.65
N SER A 85 -8.38 10.61 -0.76
CA SER A 85 -8.16 11.87 -0.07
C SER A 85 -9.01 13.02 -0.65
N ALA A 86 -9.23 13.03 -1.98
CA ALA A 86 -10.12 13.98 -2.65
C ALA A 86 -11.58 13.80 -2.21
N PHE A 87 -12.01 12.55 -2.00
CA PHE A 87 -13.34 12.20 -1.47
C PHE A 87 -13.42 12.19 0.07
N LEU A 88 -12.49 12.86 0.74
CA LEU A 88 -12.41 13.01 2.21
C LEU A 88 -12.41 11.67 2.99
N GLY A 89 -12.01 10.59 2.33
CA GLY A 89 -11.79 9.30 2.96
C GLY A 89 -10.43 9.22 3.62
N THR A 90 -10.27 8.21 4.48
CA THR A 90 -8.96 7.83 5.03
C THR A 90 -8.42 6.63 4.29
N TRP A 91 -7.10 6.57 4.15
CA TRP A 91 -6.42 5.37 3.67
C TRP A 91 -5.31 4.96 4.63
N VAL A 92 -5.04 3.67 4.71
CA VAL A 92 -3.90 3.08 5.42
C VAL A 92 -3.23 2.09 4.47
N VAL A 93 -1.94 2.28 4.22
CA VAL A 93 -1.10 1.33 3.48
C VAL A 93 -0.17 0.62 4.46
N GLU A 94 -0.32 -0.69 4.57
CA GLU A 94 0.55 -1.55 5.38
C GLU A 94 1.70 -2.08 4.52
N GLN A 95 2.92 -2.00 5.04
CA GLN A 95 4.13 -2.52 4.41
C GLN A 95 5.13 -3.05 5.43
N PRO A 96 5.99 -4.01 5.07
CA PRO A 96 7.20 -4.30 5.84
C PRO A 96 8.12 -3.08 5.93
N LYS A 97 8.83 -2.91 7.05
CA LYS A 97 9.74 -1.76 7.26
C LYS A 97 10.82 -1.61 6.18
N SER A 98 11.25 -2.71 5.58
CA SER A 98 12.27 -2.71 4.52
C SER A 98 11.73 -2.38 3.12
N SER A 99 10.42 -2.21 2.97
CA SER A 99 9.80 -1.94 1.68
C SER A 99 10.25 -0.60 1.10
N LEU A 100 10.53 -0.59 -0.20
CA LEU A 100 10.78 0.62 -0.99
C LEU A 100 9.51 1.20 -1.59
N LEU A 101 8.31 0.66 -1.32
CA LEU A 101 7.06 1.09 -1.98
C LEU A 101 6.87 2.62 -1.95
N PHE A 102 7.06 3.23 -0.79
CA PHE A 102 6.91 4.67 -0.61
C PHE A 102 8.07 5.49 -1.17
N GLN A 103 9.11 4.86 -1.73
CA GLN A 103 10.21 5.57 -2.42
C GLN A 103 9.97 5.69 -3.92
N LEU A 104 8.97 4.99 -4.47
CA LEU A 104 8.61 5.10 -5.88
C LEU A 104 8.00 6.48 -6.15
N SER A 105 8.30 7.02 -7.34
CA SER A 105 7.89 8.36 -7.76
C SER A 105 6.38 8.65 -7.57
N PRO A 106 5.44 7.74 -7.94
CA PRO A 106 4.01 7.98 -7.69
C PRO A 106 3.61 8.11 -6.21
N LEU A 107 4.29 7.42 -5.29
CA LEU A 107 4.00 7.52 -3.85
C LEU A 107 4.71 8.71 -3.21
N GLN A 108 5.85 9.16 -3.76
CA GLN A 108 6.46 10.43 -3.38
C GLN A 108 5.53 11.61 -3.73
N PHE A 109 4.95 11.59 -4.94
CA PHE A 109 3.94 12.56 -5.36
C PHE A 109 2.76 12.67 -4.38
N VAL A 110 2.29 11.53 -3.84
CA VAL A 110 1.29 11.51 -2.76
C VAL A 110 1.82 12.25 -1.52
N CYS A 111 3.01 11.88 -1.04
CA CYS A 111 3.59 12.46 0.17
C CYS A 111 3.86 13.97 0.08
N GLU A 112 4.11 14.49 -1.11
CA GLU A 112 4.31 15.92 -1.36
C GLU A 112 3.01 16.74 -1.32
N ARG A 113 1.88 16.12 -1.67
CA ARG A 113 0.59 16.82 -1.84
C ARG A 113 -0.37 16.66 -0.68
N MET A 114 -0.09 15.75 0.25
CA MET A 114 -0.92 15.56 1.44
C MET A 114 -0.08 15.21 2.65
N GLN A 115 -0.63 15.42 3.84
CA GLN A 115 -0.02 14.84 5.03
C GLN A 115 -0.07 13.33 4.95
N VAL A 116 1.10 12.74 5.13
CA VAL A 116 1.21 11.31 5.33
C VAL A 116 1.86 11.07 6.68
N PHE A 117 1.13 10.40 7.54
CA PHE A 117 1.63 9.90 8.81
C PHE A 117 2.27 8.54 8.62
N LYS A 118 3.27 8.26 9.45
CA LYS A 118 4.00 7.00 9.46
C LYS A 118 4.05 6.43 10.86
N CYS A 119 3.62 5.19 11.03
CA CYS A 119 3.76 4.45 12.29
C CYS A 119 4.54 3.16 12.03
N GLN A 120 5.65 2.97 12.74
CA GLN A 120 6.40 1.71 12.71
C GLN A 120 6.06 0.91 13.96
N PHE A 121 5.83 -0.40 13.83
CA PHE A 121 5.57 -1.27 14.97
C PHE A 121 6.04 -2.70 14.66
N TRP A 122 5.95 -3.58 15.64
CA TRP A 122 6.29 -4.99 15.48
C TRP A 122 5.01 -5.83 15.49
N MET A 123 4.78 -6.66 14.48
CA MET A 123 3.63 -7.58 14.45
C MET A 123 3.62 -8.58 15.62
N TRP A 124 4.76 -8.78 16.27
CA TRP A 124 4.87 -9.59 17.49
C TRP A 124 3.93 -9.12 18.61
N HIS A 125 3.80 -7.81 18.75
CA HIS A 125 2.90 -7.15 19.69
C HIS A 125 1.43 -7.52 19.46
N TYR A 126 1.12 -8.02 18.26
CA TYR A 126 -0.18 -8.51 17.85
C TYR A 126 -0.16 -10.02 17.66
N GLU A 127 0.51 -10.75 18.54
CA GLU A 127 0.53 -12.23 18.58
C GLU A 127 1.12 -12.91 17.32
N SER A 128 1.84 -12.17 16.46
CA SER A 128 2.49 -12.81 15.32
C SER A 128 3.60 -13.75 15.79
N ARG A 129 3.69 -14.92 15.15
CA ARG A 129 4.76 -15.92 15.41
C ARG A 129 6.16 -15.39 15.13
N THR A 130 6.27 -14.36 14.31
CA THR A 130 7.55 -13.76 13.92
C THR A 130 7.54 -12.25 14.20
N PRO A 131 8.65 -11.71 14.71
CA PRO A 131 8.81 -10.28 15.00
C PRO A 131 9.02 -9.51 13.70
N LYS A 132 7.96 -9.37 12.91
CA LYS A 132 8.03 -8.63 11.66
C LYS A 132 7.92 -7.13 11.94
N PRO A 133 8.94 -6.33 11.58
CA PRO A 133 8.82 -4.88 11.63
C PRO A 133 7.92 -4.43 10.48
N THR A 134 6.79 -3.82 10.84
CA THR A 134 5.76 -3.34 9.93
C THR A 134 5.66 -1.82 10.04
N VAL A 135 5.25 -1.18 8.95
CA VAL A 135 5.03 0.25 8.82
C VAL A 135 3.64 0.47 8.25
N LEU A 136 2.86 1.35 8.89
CA LEU A 136 1.67 1.94 8.32
C LEU A 136 2.01 3.32 7.79
N TRP A 137 1.51 3.62 6.60
CA TRP A 137 1.44 4.96 6.04
C TRP A 137 -0.04 5.33 5.93
N SER A 138 -0.43 6.54 6.30
CA SER A 138 -1.85 6.91 6.29
C SER A 138 -2.05 8.41 6.20
N SER A 139 -3.22 8.82 5.68
CA SER A 139 -3.72 10.18 5.86
C SER A 139 -4.21 10.48 7.28
N SER A 140 -4.30 9.48 8.18
CA SER A 140 -4.77 9.66 9.56
C SER A 140 -3.70 9.49 10.62
N ARG A 141 -3.64 10.41 11.60
CA ARG A 141 -2.76 10.31 12.78
C ARG A 141 -3.10 9.12 13.67
N ALA A 142 -4.32 8.60 13.59
CA ALA A 142 -4.77 7.50 14.45
C ALA A 142 -3.94 6.22 14.28
N ILE A 143 -3.18 6.07 13.18
CA ILE A 143 -2.22 4.96 13.03
C ILE A 143 -1.16 4.93 14.13
N ALA A 144 -0.87 6.05 14.82
CA ALA A 144 0.07 6.09 15.94
C ALA A 144 -0.35 5.17 17.09
N LYS A 145 -1.66 4.86 17.22
CA LYS A 145 -2.19 3.94 18.23
C LYS A 145 -1.80 2.48 18.01
N PHE A 146 -1.17 2.16 16.88
CA PHE A 146 -0.60 0.84 16.62
C PHE A 146 0.81 0.67 17.20
N TRP A 147 1.44 1.75 17.66
CA TRP A 147 2.72 1.69 18.36
C TRP A 147 2.54 1.15 19.78
N MET A 148 3.24 0.07 20.10
CA MET A 148 3.25 -0.54 21.45
C MET A 148 4.67 -0.57 22.04
N GLY A 149 5.52 0.38 21.62
CA GLY A 149 6.92 0.44 22.05
C GLY A 149 7.88 -0.43 21.23
N SER A 150 9.17 -0.21 21.47
CA SER A 150 10.25 -0.93 20.80
C SER A 150 10.43 -2.33 21.39
N LEU A 151 10.64 -3.34 20.54
CA LEU A 151 11.11 -4.65 20.99
C LEU A 151 12.64 -4.70 21.03
N LYS A 152 13.20 -5.09 22.19
CA LYS A 152 14.64 -5.39 22.27
C LYS A 152 14.91 -6.75 21.62
N ARG A 153 15.94 -6.84 20.78
CA ARG A 153 16.30 -8.09 20.07
C ARG A 153 16.47 -9.29 21.01
N ALA A 154 17.03 -9.08 22.19
CA ALA A 154 17.22 -10.13 23.19
C ALA A 154 15.89 -10.70 23.71
N GLN A 155 14.92 -9.84 24.01
CA GLN A 155 13.58 -10.26 24.48
C GLN A 155 12.87 -11.09 23.41
N VAL A 156 12.92 -10.62 22.17
CA VAL A 156 12.31 -11.31 21.03
C VAL A 156 12.92 -12.70 20.83
N ARG A 157 14.25 -12.83 20.89
CA ARG A 157 14.91 -14.14 20.77
C ARG A 157 14.50 -15.08 21.90
N ALA A 158 14.53 -14.60 23.14
CA ALA A 158 14.15 -15.41 24.31
C ALA A 158 12.69 -15.86 24.23
N GLU A 159 11.76 -15.00 23.82
CA GLU A 159 10.35 -15.39 23.67
C GLU A 159 10.11 -16.28 22.45
N GLN A 160 10.84 -16.10 21.35
CA GLN A 160 10.78 -17.00 20.20
C GLN A 160 11.21 -18.41 20.55
N GLU A 161 12.30 -18.54 21.31
CA GLU A 161 12.81 -19.82 21.82
C GLU A 161 11.79 -20.48 22.75
N LYS A 162 11.18 -19.72 23.67
CA LYS A 162 10.11 -20.21 24.55
C LYS A 162 8.85 -20.66 23.80
N ARG A 163 8.42 -19.90 22.79
CA ARG A 163 7.17 -20.17 22.04
C ARG A 163 7.31 -21.29 21.02
N ASN A 164 8.52 -21.58 20.57
CA ASN A 164 8.76 -22.57 19.54
C ASN A 164 9.97 -23.45 19.89
N PRO A 165 9.91 -24.21 21.00
CA PRO A 165 10.97 -25.14 21.35
C PRO A 165 11.15 -26.13 20.18
N GLY A 166 12.37 -26.21 19.64
CA GLY A 166 12.72 -27.14 18.57
C GLY A 166 12.30 -26.74 17.13
N LYS A 167 11.79 -25.53 16.87
CA LYS A 167 11.44 -25.15 15.47
C LYS A 167 12.63 -24.82 14.59
N CYS A 168 12.47 -25.23 13.33
CA CYS A 168 13.35 -25.04 12.17
C CYS A 168 13.63 -23.59 11.80
N GLY A 169 14.64 -22.98 12.44
CA GLY A 169 15.43 -21.87 11.87
C GLY A 169 14.67 -20.59 11.46
N PRO A 170 15.39 -19.60 10.91
CA PRO A 170 14.78 -18.36 10.44
C PRO A 170 13.94 -18.59 9.16
N PRO A 171 12.86 -17.81 8.93
CA PRO A 171 12.01 -17.92 7.73
C PRO A 171 12.73 -17.59 6.41
N VAL A 172 13.95 -17.03 6.51
CA VAL A 172 14.82 -16.71 5.39
C VAL A 172 16.23 -17.18 5.73
N LYS A 173 16.82 -17.99 4.86
CA LYS A 173 18.25 -18.33 4.89
C LYS A 173 19.02 -17.23 4.19
N ARG A 174 20.08 -16.72 4.83
CA ARG A 174 21.00 -15.72 4.29
C ARG A 174 22.37 -16.36 4.05
N TRP A 175 22.98 -16.11 2.90
CA TRP A 175 24.35 -16.53 2.60
C TRP A 175 25.06 -15.47 1.75
N ILE A 176 26.38 -15.60 1.64
CA ILE A 176 27.22 -14.82 0.72
C ILE A 176 27.55 -15.75 -0.46
N ASP A 177 27.33 -15.31 -1.70
CA ASP A 177 27.70 -16.10 -2.88
C ASP A 177 29.21 -16.02 -3.17
N LYS A 178 29.66 -16.70 -4.23
CA LYS A 178 31.07 -16.74 -4.61
C LYS A 178 31.60 -15.35 -5.01
N GLU A 179 30.71 -14.46 -5.42
CA GLU A 179 30.98 -13.09 -5.84
C GLU A 179 30.93 -12.09 -4.67
N GLY A 180 30.81 -12.56 -3.43
CA GLY A 180 30.77 -11.71 -2.23
C GLY A 180 29.43 -11.00 -1.99
N ARG A 181 28.37 -11.37 -2.73
CA ARG A 181 27.06 -10.71 -2.66
C ARG A 181 26.17 -11.42 -1.65
N GLN A 182 25.41 -10.63 -0.88
CA GLN A 182 24.43 -11.16 0.05
C GLN A 182 23.19 -11.68 -0.68
N ARG A 183 22.84 -12.95 -0.46
CA ARG A 183 21.69 -13.65 -1.05
C ARG A 183 20.71 -14.13 0.02
N PHE A 184 19.48 -14.37 -0.41
CA PHE A 184 18.36 -14.77 0.45
C PHE A 184 17.54 -15.88 -0.20
N LYS A 185 17.02 -16.81 0.62
CA LYS A 185 16.13 -17.90 0.20
C LYS A 185 15.06 -18.06 1.26
N GLY A 186 13.80 -17.90 0.86
CA GLY A 186 12.67 -18.20 1.73
C GLY A 186 12.66 -19.67 2.12
N THR A 187 12.34 -19.97 3.37
CA THR A 187 11.99 -21.33 3.79
C THR A 187 10.51 -21.59 3.55
N PHE A 188 10.07 -22.84 3.70
CA PHE A 188 8.65 -23.20 3.60
C PHE A 188 7.76 -22.38 4.55
N ASP A 189 8.29 -22.04 5.72
CA ASP A 189 7.58 -21.23 6.72
C ASP A 189 7.35 -19.78 6.29
N LEU A 190 8.10 -19.26 5.31
CA LEU A 190 7.99 -17.85 4.90
C LEU A 190 6.56 -17.51 4.48
N ARG A 191 5.88 -18.40 3.75
CA ARG A 191 4.51 -18.18 3.29
C ARG A 191 3.52 -18.13 4.46
N ALA A 192 3.67 -19.04 5.43
CA ALA A 192 2.84 -19.08 6.63
C ALA A 192 2.97 -17.80 7.47
N THR A 193 4.12 -17.11 7.38
CA THR A 193 4.29 -15.85 8.11
C THR A 193 3.49 -14.68 7.50
N GLY A 194 2.98 -14.80 6.27
CA GLY A 194 2.29 -13.71 5.56
C GLY A 194 0.88 -13.38 6.06
N GLN A 195 0.26 -14.26 6.85
CA GLN A 195 -1.11 -14.07 7.33
C GLN A 195 -1.17 -13.08 8.51
N TYR A 196 -2.18 -12.21 8.51
CA TYR A 196 -2.50 -11.39 9.67
C TYR A 196 -3.03 -12.24 10.83
N THR A 197 -2.72 -11.82 12.04
CA THR A 197 -3.25 -12.46 13.25
C THR A 197 -4.63 -11.91 13.60
N ALA A 198 -5.41 -12.70 14.35
CA ALA A 198 -6.69 -12.25 14.89
C ALA A 198 -6.53 -11.03 15.80
N ALA A 199 -5.49 -10.98 16.63
CA ALA A 199 -5.20 -9.83 17.48
C ALA A 199 -4.95 -8.54 16.68
N PHE A 200 -4.23 -8.62 15.55
CA PHE A 200 -4.04 -7.48 14.67
C PHE A 200 -5.36 -7.01 14.04
N GLY A 201 -6.18 -7.95 13.55
CA GLY A 201 -7.52 -7.64 13.02
C GLY A 201 -8.43 -6.98 14.07
N LYS A 202 -8.42 -7.48 15.32
CA LYS A 202 -9.14 -6.88 16.45
C LYS A 202 -8.67 -5.46 16.74
N LYS A 203 -7.35 -5.19 16.69
CA LYS A 203 -6.81 -3.84 16.85
C LYS A 203 -7.27 -2.90 15.74
N ILE A 204 -7.28 -3.36 14.47
CA ILE A 204 -7.81 -2.57 13.36
C ILE A 204 -9.28 -2.22 13.62
N ALA A 205 -10.09 -3.20 14.01
CA ALA A 205 -11.49 -2.98 14.30
C ALA A 205 -11.70 -2.01 15.47
N SER A 206 -10.93 -2.12 16.55
CA SER A 206 -11.04 -1.23 17.71
C SER A 206 -10.66 0.22 17.41
N GLU A 207 -9.76 0.44 16.44
CA GLU A 207 -9.36 1.79 16.02
C GLU A 207 -10.15 2.32 14.82
N LEU A 208 -11.09 1.55 14.27
CA LEU A 208 -11.76 1.89 13.02
C LEU A 208 -12.46 3.25 13.08
N HIS A 209 -13.10 3.59 14.21
CA HIS A 209 -13.73 4.90 14.37
C HIS A 209 -12.72 6.04 14.33
N ALA A 210 -11.61 5.92 15.07
CA ALA A 210 -10.55 6.93 15.08
C ALA A 210 -9.83 7.03 13.73
N LEU A 211 -9.69 5.91 13.01
CA LEU A 211 -9.12 5.89 11.66
C LEU A 211 -10.07 6.53 10.64
N LYS A 212 -11.38 6.40 10.79
CA LYS A 212 -12.37 7.02 9.89
C LYS A 212 -12.56 8.52 10.13
N GLN A 213 -12.23 9.00 11.33
CA GLN A 213 -12.22 10.43 11.61
C GLN A 213 -11.21 11.08 10.67
N PHE A 214 -11.76 11.77 9.66
CA PHE A 214 -10.96 12.50 8.68
C PHE A 214 -9.97 13.37 9.42
N THR A 215 -8.68 13.18 9.14
CA THR A 215 -7.67 14.10 9.64
C THR A 215 -7.64 15.27 8.66
N PRO A 216 -7.96 16.50 9.11
CA PRO A 216 -7.91 17.67 8.25
C PRO A 216 -6.54 17.76 7.58
N ARG A 217 -6.53 18.23 6.33
CA ARG A 217 -5.29 18.46 5.60
C ARG A 217 -4.45 19.50 6.36
N PRO A 218 -3.13 19.33 6.45
CA PRO A 218 -2.24 20.05 7.37
C PRO A 218 -2.15 21.53 7.08
N SER A 219 -2.57 21.98 5.91
CA SER A 219 -2.81 23.40 5.75
C SER A 219 -4.20 23.65 6.35
N GLU A 220 -4.21 24.04 7.62
CA GLU A 220 -5.36 24.67 8.30
C GLU A 220 -5.79 25.98 7.58
N HIS A 221 -5.08 26.35 6.51
CA HIS A 221 -5.31 27.48 5.62
C HIS A 221 -5.88 27.10 4.24
N ASP A 222 -6.14 25.83 3.95
CA ASP A 222 -6.58 25.43 2.60
C ASP A 222 -8.07 25.69 2.40
N GLU A 223 -8.36 26.67 1.53
CA GLU A 223 -9.65 26.83 0.84
C GLU A 223 -10.16 25.50 0.26
N LEU A 224 -9.24 24.57 -0.04
CA LEU A 224 -9.51 23.21 -0.54
C LEU A 224 -10.41 22.35 0.37
N GLN A 225 -10.53 22.62 1.68
CA GLN A 225 -11.40 21.80 2.56
C GLN A 225 -12.88 21.95 2.23
N ASN A 226 -13.27 23.10 1.67
CA ASN A 226 -14.64 23.39 1.26
C ASN A 226 -14.86 23.15 -0.24
N LEU A 227 -13.80 22.86 -1.00
CA LEU A 227 -13.92 22.55 -2.42
C LEU A 227 -14.41 21.12 -2.60
N ASP A 228 -15.17 20.91 -3.67
CA ASP A 228 -15.59 19.58 -4.05
C ASP A 228 -14.38 18.74 -4.51
N ALA A 229 -14.54 17.42 -4.47
CA ALA A 229 -13.49 16.47 -4.81
C ALA A 229 -12.90 16.68 -6.22
N MET A 230 -13.73 17.11 -7.19
CA MET A 230 -13.28 17.34 -8.57
C MET A 230 -12.40 18.57 -8.64
N THR A 231 -12.77 19.67 -7.99
CA THR A 231 -11.93 20.87 -7.93
C THR A 231 -10.56 20.57 -7.32
N ILE A 232 -10.51 19.78 -6.24
CA ILE A 232 -9.25 19.33 -5.64
C ILE A 232 -8.43 18.49 -6.62
N TRP A 233 -9.07 17.49 -7.23
CA TRP A 233 -8.41 16.56 -8.16
C TRP A 233 -7.85 17.29 -9.39
N SER A 234 -8.61 18.24 -9.93
CA SER A 234 -8.22 19.06 -11.07
C SER A 234 -7.15 20.09 -10.74
N ALA A 235 -7.04 20.53 -9.48
CA ALA A 235 -6.02 21.46 -9.05
C ALA A 235 -4.62 20.81 -8.93
N TRP A 236 -4.54 19.47 -8.87
CA TRP A 236 -3.24 18.80 -8.86
C TRP A 236 -2.57 18.90 -10.23
N GLY A 237 -1.35 19.43 -10.25
CA GLY A 237 -0.47 19.34 -11.41
C GLY A 237 -0.08 17.88 -11.64
N TRP A 238 -0.75 17.24 -12.59
CA TRP A 238 -0.48 15.86 -13.01
C TRP A 238 0.83 15.84 -13.82
N GLU A 239 1.90 15.42 -13.18
CA GLU A 239 3.21 15.19 -13.82
C GLU A 239 3.19 13.92 -14.70
N ASP A 240 4.22 13.70 -15.50
CA ASP A 240 4.34 12.51 -16.39
C ASP A 240 4.77 11.24 -15.63
N LEU A 241 4.15 10.99 -14.47
CA LEU A 241 4.47 9.87 -13.57
C LEU A 241 3.56 8.65 -13.78
N TRP A 242 2.50 8.81 -14.56
CA TRP A 242 1.40 7.87 -14.69
C TRP A 242 1.43 6.91 -15.88
N PRO A 243 2.37 6.96 -16.85
CA PRO A 243 2.42 5.93 -17.90
C PRO A 243 2.42 4.50 -17.35
N MET A 244 3.13 4.26 -16.23
CA MET A 244 3.19 2.94 -15.60
C MET A 244 1.86 2.48 -14.97
N ALA A 245 0.92 3.40 -14.68
CA ALA A 245 -0.41 3.02 -14.18
C ALA A 245 -1.28 2.41 -15.29
N ASP A 246 -0.87 2.54 -16.55
CA ASP A 246 -1.57 2.02 -17.72
C ASP A 246 -3.04 2.45 -17.74
N MET A 247 -3.22 3.78 -17.70
CA MET A 247 -4.54 4.40 -17.70
C MET A 247 -5.24 4.24 -19.04
N THR A 248 -4.49 4.11 -20.14
CA THR A 248 -5.04 3.82 -21.47
C THR A 248 -5.78 2.48 -21.49
N GLU A 249 -5.18 1.41 -20.98
CA GLU A 249 -5.86 0.11 -20.84
C GLU A 249 -7.08 0.23 -19.92
N PHE A 250 -6.98 0.98 -18.83
CA PHE A 250 -8.11 1.18 -17.92
C PHE A 250 -9.27 1.91 -18.58
N VAL A 251 -9.03 2.97 -19.36
CA VAL A 251 -10.08 3.68 -20.09
C VAL A 251 -10.71 2.78 -21.15
N LYS A 252 -9.90 2.00 -21.90
CA LYS A 252 -10.41 0.95 -22.82
C LYS A 252 -11.35 -0.02 -22.11
N TYR A 253 -10.98 -0.46 -20.92
CA TYR A 253 -11.82 -1.32 -20.09
C TYR A 253 -13.14 -0.65 -19.71
N LEU A 254 -13.13 0.64 -19.33
CA LEU A 254 -14.35 1.37 -18.99
C LEU A 254 -15.32 1.45 -20.18
N TYR A 255 -14.83 1.72 -21.39
CA TYR A 255 -15.66 1.74 -22.60
C TYR A 255 -16.26 0.37 -22.95
N GLY A 256 -15.50 -0.72 -22.73
CA GLY A 256 -15.96 -2.07 -23.02
C GLY A 256 -16.83 -2.70 -21.93
N SER A 257 -16.83 -2.14 -20.72
CA SER A 257 -17.50 -2.75 -19.57
C SER A 257 -19.02 -2.52 -19.61
N LYS A 258 -19.79 -3.61 -19.69
CA LYS A 258 -21.26 -3.55 -19.51
C LYS A 258 -21.68 -3.34 -18.05
N ALA A 259 -20.79 -3.68 -17.12
CA ALA A 259 -21.08 -3.64 -15.68
C ALA A 259 -20.83 -2.25 -15.07
N LEU A 260 -19.95 -1.46 -15.68
CA LEU A 260 -19.66 -0.09 -15.24
C LEU A 260 -20.32 0.90 -16.19
N LYS A 261 -21.32 1.62 -15.68
CA LYS A 261 -21.93 2.73 -16.40
C LYS A 261 -21.17 4.00 -16.06
N ILE A 262 -20.51 4.57 -17.05
CA ILE A 262 -19.91 5.91 -16.94
C ILE A 262 -21.06 6.91 -16.83
N PRO A 263 -21.09 7.78 -15.80
CA PRO A 263 -22.09 8.83 -15.70
C PRO A 263 -22.04 9.75 -16.94
N ALA A 264 -23.19 10.21 -17.42
CA ALA A 264 -23.28 10.99 -18.66
C ALA A 264 -22.49 12.30 -18.56
N GLU A 265 -22.46 12.90 -17.37
CA GLU A 265 -21.69 14.08 -17.03
C GLU A 265 -20.17 13.91 -17.19
N TRP A 266 -19.66 12.66 -17.18
CA TRP A 266 -18.22 12.38 -17.32
C TRP A 266 -17.82 12.05 -18.75
N ALA A 267 -18.78 11.77 -19.63
CA ALA A 267 -18.51 11.46 -21.03
C ALA A 267 -17.65 12.53 -21.75
N PRO A 268 -17.81 13.85 -21.51
CA PRO A 268 -16.96 14.87 -22.12
C PRO A 268 -15.49 14.84 -21.67
N LEU A 269 -15.20 14.25 -20.51
CA LEU A 269 -13.86 14.17 -19.92
C LEU A 269 -13.05 12.97 -20.44
N LEU A 270 -13.71 12.03 -21.10
CA LEU A 270 -13.07 10.83 -21.61
C LEU A 270 -12.47 11.06 -22.99
N PRO A 271 -11.29 10.48 -23.29
CA PRO A 271 -10.68 10.60 -24.60
C PRO A 271 -11.58 9.94 -25.65
N ARG A 272 -11.89 10.67 -26.73
CA ARG A 272 -12.72 10.18 -27.84
C ARG A 272 -12.00 9.14 -28.70
N GLU A 273 -10.67 9.18 -28.70
CA GLU A 273 -9.78 8.29 -29.45
C GLU A 273 -8.76 7.69 -28.46
N LEU A 274 -8.46 6.40 -28.63
CA LEU A 274 -7.80 5.53 -27.65
C LEU A 274 -6.62 4.73 -28.22
#